data_AF-A0A963H5W6-F1
#
_entry.id   AF-A0A963H5W6-F1
#
_cell.length_a   1.000
_cell.length_b   1.000
_cell.length_c   1.000
_cell.angle_alpha   90.00
_cell.angle_beta   90.00
_cell.angle_gamma   90.00
#
_symmetry.space_group_name_H-M   'P 1'
#
loop_
_entity.id
_entity.type
_entity.pdbx_description
1 polymer ?
#
loop_
_entity_poly.entity_id
_entity_poly.type
_entity_poly.pdbx_seq_one_letter_code
_entity_poly.pdbx_strand_id
1 'polypeptide(L)'
;LHRRLDEEGSGFRRIREAIRRDIALDRLAKTRQSVATLAAELGYADTSTFYRACVAWTGLSPDRFRRRIHAPATRSPAAAGDE
;
A
#
# COMPACT_ATOMS: atom_id res chain seq x y z
N LEU A 1 -6.52 28.75 -22.04
CA LEU A 1 -5.10 28.40 -21.73
C LEU A 1 -4.87 27.89 -20.30
N HIS A 2 -5.72 28.17 -19.30
CA HIS A 2 -5.58 27.58 -17.95
C HIS A 2 -5.76 26.06 -17.87
N ARG A 3 -6.58 25.45 -18.74
CA ARG A 3 -6.85 24.00 -18.67
C ARG A 3 -5.63 23.11 -18.96
N ARG A 4 -4.66 23.57 -19.76
CA ARG A 4 -3.48 22.76 -20.12
C ARG A 4 -2.39 22.74 -19.03
N LEU A 5 -2.30 23.79 -18.21
CA LEU A 5 -1.36 23.85 -17.09
C LEU A 5 -1.77 22.93 -15.94
N ASP A 6 -3.08 22.80 -15.67
CA ASP A 6 -3.59 21.85 -14.68
C ASP A 6 -3.35 20.39 -15.11
N GLU A 7 -3.41 20.09 -16.40
CA GLU A 7 -3.14 18.76 -16.93
C GLU A 7 -1.67 18.36 -16.72
N GLU A 8 -0.71 19.24 -17.01
CA GLU A 8 0.72 19.00 -16.79
C GLU A 8 1.07 18.88 -15.29
N GLY A 9 0.51 19.75 -14.45
CA GLY A 9 0.68 19.68 -13.00
C GLY A 9 0.03 18.44 -12.37
N SER A 10 -1.08 17.96 -12.95
CA SER A 10 -1.75 16.72 -12.54
C SER A 10 -0.92 15.49 -12.89
N GLY A 11 -0.21 15.50 -14.02
CA GLY A 11 0.67 14.41 -14.46
C GLY A 11 1.82 14.19 -13.47
N PHE A 12 2.56 15.24 -13.14
CA PHE A 12 3.65 15.16 -12.17
C PHE A 12 3.16 14.71 -10.78
N ARG A 13 2.01 15.25 -10.33
CA ARG A 13 1.41 14.84 -9.05
C ARG A 13 1.02 13.37 -9.05
N ARG A 14 0.42 12.86 -10.13
CA ARG A 14 0.06 11.44 -10.28
C ARG A 14 1.29 10.54 -10.32
N ILE A 15 2.33 10.91 -11.07
CA ILE A 15 3.57 10.12 -11.15
C ILE A 15 4.24 10.06 -9.78
N ARG A 16 4.36 11.19 -9.08
CA ARG A 16 4.92 11.24 -7.73
C ARG A 16 4.12 10.37 -6.76
N GLU A 17 2.80 10.40 -6.86
CA GLU A 17 1.93 9.58 -6.03
C GLU A 17 2.04 8.09 -6.37
N ALA A 18 2.17 7.73 -7.65
CA ALA A 18 2.39 6.35 -8.08
C ALA A 18 3.72 5.81 -7.54
N ILE A 19 4.81 6.57 -7.67
CA ILE A 19 6.13 6.18 -7.12
C ILE A 19 6.05 6.03 -5.60
N ARG A 20 5.41 7.00 -4.91
CA ARG A 20 5.24 6.93 -3.45
C ARG A 20 4.44 5.68 -3.03
N ARG A 21 3.36 5.38 -3.75
CA ARG A 21 2.55 4.17 -3.54
C ARG A 21 3.41 2.93 -3.69
N ASP A 22 4.17 2.83 -4.78
CA ASP A 22 4.93 1.61 -5.09
C ASP A 22 6.00 1.35 -4.01
N ILE A 23 6.70 2.40 -3.54
CA ILE A 23 7.65 2.29 -2.42
C ILE A 23 6.94 1.87 -1.13
N ALA A 24 5.77 2.47 -0.84
CA ALA A 24 5.00 2.14 0.36
C ALA A 24 4.56 0.67 0.39
N LEU A 25 4.04 0.18 -0.73
CA LEU A 25 3.58 -1.22 -0.85
C LEU A 25 4.75 -2.20 -0.78
N ASP A 26 5.86 -1.88 -1.42
CA ASP A 26 7.07 -2.69 -1.36
C ASP A 26 7.61 -2.82 0.07
N ARG A 27 7.71 -1.69 0.79
CA ARG A 27 8.14 -1.70 2.20
C ARG A 27 7.15 -2.39 3.11
N LEU A 28 5.84 -2.23 2.89
CA LEU A 28 4.81 -2.95 3.65
C LEU A 28 4.93 -4.48 3.47
N ALA A 29 5.31 -4.93 2.27
CA ALA A 29 5.47 -6.34 1.93
C ALA A 29 6.79 -6.95 2.39
N LYS A 30 7.89 -6.20 2.34
CA LYS A 30 9.23 -6.73 2.62
C LYS A 30 9.68 -6.54 4.06
N THR A 31 9.12 -5.56 4.77
CA THR A 31 9.56 -5.21 6.13
C THR A 31 8.50 -5.57 7.16
N ARG A 32 8.93 -5.70 8.42
CA ARG A 32 8.05 -5.77 9.61
C ARG A 32 8.03 -4.46 10.41
N GLN A 33 8.51 -3.37 9.82
CA GLN A 33 8.53 -2.05 10.46
C GLN A 33 7.12 -1.57 10.83
N SER A 34 7.02 -0.72 11.86
CA SER A 34 5.74 -0.15 12.26
C SER A 34 5.17 0.74 11.14
N VAL A 35 3.85 0.76 10.99
CA VAL A 35 3.17 1.60 10.00
C VAL A 35 3.45 3.08 10.25
N ALA A 36 3.60 3.49 11.51
CA ALA A 36 3.94 4.86 11.89
C ALA A 36 5.34 5.27 11.41
N THR A 37 6.34 4.41 11.58
CA THR A 37 7.71 4.64 11.08
C THR A 37 7.71 4.77 9.56
N LEU A 38 7.02 3.85 8.87
CA LEU A 38 6.94 3.84 7.42
C LEU A 38 6.21 5.08 6.87
N ALA A 39 5.17 5.56 7.56
CA ALA A 39 4.48 6.81 7.22
C ALA A 39 5.43 8.03 7.33
N ALA A 40 6.19 8.11 8.42
CA ALA A 40 7.16 9.19 8.63
C ALA A 40 8.28 9.18 7.56
N GLU A 41 8.83 8.01 7.23
CA GLU A 41 9.86 7.86 6.19
C GLU A 41 9.38 8.25 4.79
N LEU A 42 8.09 8.04 4.50
CA LEU A 42 7.46 8.42 3.22
C LEU A 42 7.03 9.90 3.18
N GLY A 43 7.23 10.65 4.27
CA GLY A 43 6.90 12.06 4.38
C GLY A 43 5.41 12.35 4.58
N TYR A 44 4.66 11.42 5.19
CA TYR A 44 3.29 11.69 5.63
C TYR A 44 3.29 12.48 6.94
N ALA A 45 2.33 13.39 7.08
CA ALA A 45 2.17 14.20 8.29
C ALA A 45 1.86 13.35 9.53
N ASP A 46 1.10 12.26 9.35
CA ASP A 46 0.71 11.34 10.40
C ASP A 46 0.33 9.97 9.83
N THR A 47 0.26 8.98 10.71
CA THR A 47 -0.10 7.59 10.38
C THR A 47 -1.50 7.49 9.77
N SER A 48 -2.47 8.31 10.19
CA SER A 48 -3.85 8.28 9.69
C SER A 48 -3.92 8.72 8.24
N THR A 49 -3.14 9.73 7.85
CA THR A 49 -3.02 10.16 6.45
C THR A 49 -2.45 9.04 5.58
N PHE A 50 -1.43 8.32 6.06
CA PHE A 50 -0.91 7.14 5.38
C PHE A 50 -1.95 6.01 5.26
N TYR A 51 -2.70 5.75 6.34
CA TYR A 51 -3.76 4.75 6.35
C TYR A 51 -4.81 5.01 5.25
N ARG A 52 -5.27 6.27 5.15
CA ARG A 52 -6.24 6.66 4.11
C ARG A 52 -5.66 6.48 2.70
N ALA A 53 -4.41 6.86 2.49
CA ALA A 53 -3.74 6.65 1.20
C ALA A 53 -3.60 5.16 0.85
N CYS A 54 -3.17 4.33 1.79
CA CYS A 54 -3.02 2.89 1.61
C CYS A 54 -4.36 2.22 1.26
N VAL A 55 -5.44 2.59 1.96
CA VAL A 55 -6.80 2.11 1.65
C VAL A 55 -7.27 2.62 0.29
N ALA A 56 -7.01 3.88 -0.07
CA ALA A 56 -7.36 4.42 -1.38
C ALA A 56 -6.67 3.67 -2.54
N TRP A 57 -5.42 3.21 -2.33
CA TRP A 57 -4.66 2.50 -3.35
C TRP A 57 -4.96 1.00 -3.43
N THR A 58 -5.18 0.34 -2.28
CA THR A 58 -5.25 -1.13 -2.20
C THR A 58 -6.62 -1.67 -1.79
N GLY A 59 -7.51 -0.81 -1.32
CA GLY A 59 -8.78 -1.20 -0.70
C GLY A 59 -8.64 -1.85 0.68
N LEU A 60 -7.43 -1.91 1.25
CA LEU A 60 -7.14 -2.61 2.50
C LEU A 60 -6.37 -1.70 3.46
N SER A 61 -6.53 -1.92 4.77
CA SER A 61 -5.66 -1.29 5.76
C SER A 61 -4.24 -1.86 5.66
N PRO A 62 -3.20 -1.09 6.02
CA PRO A 62 -1.81 -1.55 6.00
C PRO A 62 -1.59 -2.88 6.72
N ASP A 63 -2.21 -3.07 7.89
CA ASP A 63 -2.15 -4.31 8.66
C ASP A 63 -2.82 -5.49 7.96
N ARG A 64 -3.99 -5.27 7.32
CA ARG A 64 -4.68 -6.31 6.56
C ARG A 64 -3.91 -6.66 5.29
N PHE A 65 -3.31 -5.68 4.64
CA PHE A 65 -2.41 -5.88 3.50
C PHE A 65 -1.20 -6.73 3.91
N ARG A 66 -0.51 -6.36 5.01
CA ARG A 66 0.61 -7.11 5.58
C ARG A 66 0.23 -8.53 5.97
N ARG A 67 -0.94 -8.73 6.58
CA ARG A 67 -1.45 -10.07 6.88
C ARG A 67 -1.73 -10.87 5.61
N ARG A 68 -2.23 -10.26 4.53
CA ARG A 68 -2.53 -10.95 3.27
C ARG A 68 -1.28 -11.41 2.53
N ILE A 69 -0.23 -10.59 2.51
CA ILE A 69 1.05 -10.92 1.84
C ILE A 69 1.95 -11.86 2.66
N HIS A 70 1.84 -11.84 3.99
CA HIS A 70 2.57 -12.77 4.86
C HIS A 70 1.75 -13.95 5.37
N ALA A 71 0.44 -13.98 5.10
CA ALA A 71 -0.33 -15.19 5.35
C ALA A 71 0.34 -16.30 4.55
N PRO A 72 0.75 -17.40 5.20
CA PRO A 72 1.20 -18.55 4.45
C PRO A 72 0.07 -18.90 3.49
N ALA A 73 0.40 -19.04 2.21
CA ALA A 73 -0.52 -19.64 1.26
C ALA A 73 -0.78 -21.06 1.74
N THR A 74 -1.73 -21.24 2.66
CA THR A 74 -2.28 -22.54 3.01
C THR A 74 -3.15 -22.94 1.83
N ARG A 75 -2.47 -23.32 0.75
CA ARG A 75 -3.06 -24.05 -0.34
C ARG A 75 -2.52 -25.48 -0.25
N SER A 76 -3.49 -26.37 0.00
CA SER A 76 -3.49 -27.83 -0.21
C SER A 76 -3.21 -28.72 1.01
N PRO A 77 -3.85 -29.91 1.16
CA PRO A 77 -5.12 -30.41 0.58
C PRO A 77 -6.07 -31.01 1.65
N ALA A 78 -7.36 -30.69 1.59
CA ALA A 78 -8.40 -31.51 2.23
C ALA A 78 -8.79 -32.65 1.27
N ALA A 79 -7.89 -33.61 1.09
CA ALA A 79 -8.25 -34.99 0.77
C ALA A 79 -8.04 -35.76 2.07
N ALA A 80 -8.98 -35.56 3.01
CA ALA A 80 -9.15 -36.50 4.10
C ALA A 80 -9.60 -37.81 3.46
N GLY A 81 -8.79 -38.85 3.64
CA GLY A 81 -9.27 -40.20 3.46
C GLY A 81 -10.35 -40.43 4.49
N ASP A 82 -11.58 -40.54 4.01
CA ASP A 82 -12.60 -41.34 4.68
C ASP A 82 -12.56 -42.71 4.00
N GLU A 83 -12.02 -43.67 4.77
CA GLU A 83 -12.26 -45.11 4.78
C GLU A 83 -11.96 -45.97 3.52
#